data_AF-A0A9D1JP52-F1
#
_entry.id   AF-A0A9D1JP52-F1
#
_cell.length_a   1.000
_cell.length_b   1.000
_cell.length_c   1.000
_cell.angle_alpha   90.00
_cell.angle_beta   90.00
_cell.angle_gamma   90.00
#
_symmetry.space_group_name_H-M   'P 1'
#
loop_
_entity.id
_entity.type
_entity.pdbx_description
1 polymer ?
#
loop_
_entity_poly.entity_id
_entity_poly.type
_entity_poly.pdbx_seq_one_letter_code
_entity_poly.pdbx_strand_id
1 'polypeptide(L)'
;MIQLVELVTVDNENLAYHYASDDIDAVFNYEKKFNDLTKDIPLSFSSHILATEDSTFDSLCEKDPYFKQFRNYSDLTSFVKKTQEKSQLTERTLLTDDDIKNYHYLEHNYE
;
A
#
# COMPACT_ATOMS: atom_id res chain seq x y z
N MET A 1 9.74 -9.96 -19.83
CA MET A 1 8.75 -10.05 -18.74
C MET A 1 8.08 -8.70 -18.53
N ILE A 2 6.76 -8.66 -18.40
CA ILE A 2 5.99 -7.46 -18.04
C ILE A 2 5.67 -7.56 -16.55
N GLN A 3 6.01 -6.54 -15.78
CA GLN A 3 5.74 -6.48 -14.35
C GLN A 3 4.74 -5.35 -14.04
N LEU A 4 3.71 -5.71 -13.27
CA LEU A 4 2.80 -4.80 -12.58
C LEU A 4 3.25 -4.66 -11.14
N VAL A 5 3.34 -3.41 -10.69
CA VAL A 5 3.72 -3.07 -9.33
C VAL A 5 2.71 -2.08 -8.76
N GLU A 6 2.08 -2.46 -7.67
CA GLU A 6 1.10 -1.65 -6.97
C GLU A 6 1.72 -1.15 -5.67
N LEU A 7 1.81 0.17 -5.52
CA LEU A 7 2.51 0.82 -4.42
C LEU A 7 1.53 1.54 -3.50
N VAL A 8 1.82 1.52 -2.21
CA VAL A 8 1.13 2.36 -1.22
C VAL A 8 2.07 2.69 -0.07
N THR A 9 1.94 3.90 0.44
CA THR A 9 2.56 4.31 1.71
C THR A 9 1.45 4.47 2.73
N VAL A 10 1.52 3.69 3.82
CA VAL A 10 0.54 3.73 4.90
C VAL A 10 1.24 3.46 6.22
N ASP A 11 0.95 4.26 7.25
CA ASP A 11 1.55 4.10 8.58
C ASP A 11 3.10 4.06 8.52
N ASN A 12 3.69 5.01 7.78
CA ASN A 12 5.12 5.13 7.51
C ASN A 12 5.80 3.88 6.89
N GLU A 13 5.02 2.93 6.39
CA GLU A 13 5.52 1.76 5.67
C GLU A 13 5.22 1.89 4.17
N ASN A 14 6.26 1.66 3.37
CA ASN A 14 6.17 1.55 1.92
C ASN A 14 5.91 0.08 1.55
N LEU A 15 4.73 -0.21 1.03
CA LEU A 15 4.31 -1.56 0.64
C LEU A 15 4.22 -1.64 -0.88
N ALA A 16 4.68 -2.75 -1.44
CA ALA A 16 4.51 -3.07 -2.86
C ALA A 16 3.81 -4.43 -3.00
N TYR A 17 2.86 -4.53 -3.91
CA TYR A 17 2.42 -5.80 -4.49
C TYR A 17 3.01 -5.93 -5.89
N HIS A 18 3.47 -7.12 -6.24
CA HIS A 18 4.14 -7.38 -7.50
C HIS A 18 3.53 -8.58 -8.21
N TYR A 19 3.22 -8.40 -9.49
CA TYR A 19 2.76 -9.45 -10.40
C TYR A 19 3.54 -9.38 -11.72
N ALA A 20 3.96 -10.53 -12.25
CA ALA A 20 4.73 -10.61 -13.49
C ALA A 20 4.08 -11.60 -14.47
N SER A 21 4.07 -11.25 -15.75
CA SER A 21 3.55 -12.07 -16.85
C SER A 21 4.21 -11.68 -18.17
N ASP A 22 4.33 -12.62 -19.11
CA ASP A 22 4.69 -12.30 -20.50
C ASP A 22 3.49 -11.93 -21.37
N ASP A 23 2.28 -12.05 -20.82
CA ASP A 23 1.01 -11.66 -21.44
C ASP A 23 0.50 -10.34 -20.85
N ILE A 24 0.39 -9.32 -21.71
CA ILE A 24 -0.09 -7.98 -21.37
C ILE A 24 -1.58 -7.97 -20.97
N ASP A 25 -2.40 -8.84 -21.55
CA ASP A 25 -3.82 -8.92 -21.20
C ASP A 25 -3.97 -9.47 -19.77
N ALA A 26 -3.14 -10.44 -19.39
CA ALA A 26 -3.09 -10.94 -18.03
C ALA A 26 -2.67 -9.86 -17.02
N VAL A 27 -1.76 -8.96 -17.40
CA VAL A 27 -1.34 -7.81 -16.58
C VAL A 27 -2.50 -6.85 -16.33
N PHE A 28 -3.20 -6.42 -17.38
CA PHE A 28 -4.35 -5.52 -17.25
C PHE A 28 -5.52 -6.17 -16.49
N ASN A 29 -5.74 -7.47 -16.67
CA ASN A 29 -6.75 -8.19 -15.89
C ASN A 29 -6.40 -8.22 -14.38
N TYR A 30 -5.10 -8.31 -14.04
CA TYR A 30 -4.65 -8.25 -12.65
C TYR A 30 -4.75 -6.85 -12.06
N GLU A 31 -4.40 -5.80 -12.81
CA GLU A 31 -4.58 -4.40 -12.41
C GLU A 31 -6.07 -4.10 -12.15
N LYS A 32 -6.96 -4.56 -13.04
CA LYS A 32 -8.41 -4.43 -12.82
C LYS A 32 -8.87 -5.14 -11.55
N LYS A 33 -8.42 -6.39 -11.33
CA LYS A 33 -8.74 -7.15 -10.11
C LYS A 33 -8.22 -6.44 -8.86
N PHE A 34 -7.03 -5.85 -8.92
CA PHE A 34 -6.48 -5.05 -7.84
C PHE A 34 -7.38 -3.87 -7.53
N ASN A 35 -7.72 -3.05 -8.52
CA ASN A 35 -8.59 -1.89 -8.38
C ASN A 35 -9.97 -2.26 -7.80
N ASP A 36 -10.57 -3.35 -8.26
CA ASP A 36 -11.85 -3.82 -7.74
C ASP A 36 -11.80 -4.21 -6.25
N LEU A 37 -10.66 -4.75 -5.79
CA LEU A 37 -10.43 -5.15 -4.38
C LEU A 37 -10.07 -3.97 -3.47
N THR A 38 -9.49 -2.91 -4.03
CA THR A 38 -8.97 -1.77 -3.26
C THR A 38 -9.83 -0.51 -3.37
N LYS A 39 -10.84 -0.48 -4.23
CA LYS A 39 -11.72 0.69 -4.47
C LYS A 39 -12.33 1.34 -3.22
N ASP A 40 -12.58 0.54 -2.17
CA ASP A 40 -13.23 0.99 -0.93
C ASP A 40 -12.21 1.26 0.19
N ILE A 41 -10.91 1.10 -0.07
CA ILE A 41 -9.84 1.41 0.87
C ILE A 41 -9.50 2.91 0.72
N PRO A 42 -9.56 3.71 1.80
CA PRO A 42 -9.30 5.15 1.73
C PRO A 42 -7.79 5.46 1.67
N LEU A 43 -7.09 4.83 0.74
CA LEU A 43 -5.66 5.02 0.48
C LEU A 43 -5.44 5.31 -1.01
N SER A 44 -4.40 6.08 -1.31
CA SER A 44 -3.95 6.31 -2.69
C SER A 44 -2.93 5.26 -3.09
N PHE A 45 -3.27 4.46 -4.09
CA PHE A 45 -2.37 3.48 -4.69
C PHE A 45 -1.72 4.06 -5.96
N SER A 46 -0.50 3.64 -6.25
CA SER A 46 0.22 3.99 -7.48
C SER A 46 0.57 2.72 -8.25
N SER A 47 0.03 2.59 -9.46
CA SER A 47 0.23 1.44 -10.34
C SER A 47 1.34 1.74 -11.34
N HIS A 48 2.28 0.80 -11.49
CA HIS A 48 3.39 0.89 -12.44
C HIS A 48 3.45 -0.38 -13.28
N ILE A 49 3.54 -0.20 -14.60
CA ILE A 49 3.76 -1.30 -15.55
C ILE A 49 5.08 -1.06 -16.26
N LEU A 50 5.99 -2.03 -16.18
CA LEU A 50 7.29 -1.94 -16.81
C LEU A 50 7.84 -3.28 -17.26
N ALA A 51 8.71 -3.25 -18.27
CA ALA A 51 9.37 -4.44 -18.79
C ALA A 51 10.72 -4.67 -18.11
N THR A 52 10.95 -5.89 -17.64
CA THR A 52 12.18 -6.35 -16.96
C THR A 52 12.77 -7.57 -17.67
N GLU A 53 13.99 -7.94 -17.27
CA GLU A 53 14.67 -9.13 -17.79
C GLU A 53 14.03 -10.43 -17.28
N ASP A 54 13.60 -10.47 -16.01
CA ASP A 54 12.92 -11.63 -15.41
C ASP A 54 11.67 -11.25 -14.60
N SER A 55 11.03 -12.25 -13.97
CA SER A 55 9.78 -12.13 -13.20
C SER A 55 9.95 -11.86 -11.71
N THR A 56 11.14 -11.51 -11.26
CA THR A 56 11.41 -11.25 -9.85
C THR A 56 11.31 -9.76 -9.54
N PHE A 57 10.89 -9.45 -8.31
CA PHE A 57 10.93 -8.09 -7.80
C PHE A 57 12.38 -7.58 -7.66
N ASP A 58 13.36 -8.47 -7.53
CA ASP A 58 14.77 -8.11 -7.47
C ASP A 58 15.26 -7.56 -8.83
N SER A 59 14.90 -8.20 -9.95
CA SER A 59 15.20 -7.67 -11.30
C SER A 59 14.60 -6.29 -11.55
N LEU A 60 13.40 -6.03 -11.00
CA LEU A 60 12.81 -4.71 -10.98
C LEU A 60 13.65 -3.71 -10.19
N CYS A 61 14.10 -4.08 -8.99
CA CYS A 61 14.95 -3.25 -8.14
C CYS A 61 16.35 -3.00 -8.72
N GLU A 62 16.87 -3.92 -9.53
CA GLU A 62 18.11 -3.75 -10.29
C GLU A 62 17.93 -2.74 -11.42
N LYS A 63 16.81 -2.83 -12.15
CA LYS A 63 16.47 -1.90 -13.22
C LYS A 63 16.18 -0.49 -12.70
N ASP A 64 15.42 -0.38 -11.61
CA ASP A 64 15.04 0.88 -10.98
C ASP A 64 15.17 0.79 -9.45
N PRO A 65 16.23 1.38 -8.86
CA PRO A 65 16.45 1.38 -7.42
C PRO A 65 15.36 2.04 -6.58
N TYR A 66 14.46 2.83 -7.19
CA TYR A 66 13.30 3.41 -6.50
C TYR A 66 12.46 2.36 -5.75
N PHE A 67 12.35 1.15 -6.31
CA PHE A 67 11.53 0.08 -5.73
C PHE A 67 12.15 -0.57 -4.48
N LYS A 68 13.46 -0.37 -4.22
CA LYS A 68 14.17 -0.97 -3.07
C LYS A 68 13.63 -0.52 -1.71
N GLN A 69 12.97 0.63 -1.66
CA GLN A 69 12.38 1.15 -0.43
C GLN A 69 11.06 0.47 -0.05
N PHE A 70 10.48 -0.34 -0.94
CA PHE A 70 9.18 -0.98 -0.72
C PHE A 70 9.34 -2.41 -0.24
N ARG A 71 8.50 -2.78 0.73
CA ARG A 71 8.35 -4.16 1.17
C ARG A 71 7.42 -4.89 0.19
N ASN A 72 7.98 -5.85 -0.54
CA ASN A 72 7.25 -6.65 -1.52
C ASN A 72 6.33 -7.70 -0.87
N TYR A 73 5.13 -7.83 -1.42
CA TYR A 73 4.15 -8.89 -1.17
C TYR A 73 3.87 -9.62 -2.49
N SER A 74 4.14 -10.92 -2.52
CA SER A 74 3.87 -11.78 -3.68
C SER A 74 2.41 -12.26 -3.76
N ASP A 75 1.63 -12.08 -2.69
CA ASP A 75 0.25 -12.51 -2.61
C ASP A 75 -0.68 -11.29 -2.45
N LEU A 76 -1.61 -11.16 -3.40
CA LEU A 76 -2.54 -10.02 -3.48
C LEU A 76 -3.45 -9.96 -2.26
N THR A 77 -3.96 -11.10 -1.81
CA THR A 77 -4.86 -11.16 -0.65
C THR A 77 -4.15 -10.71 0.62
N SER A 78 -2.91 -11.14 0.82
CA SER A 78 -2.07 -10.73 1.95
C SER A 78 -1.74 -9.24 1.90
N PHE A 79 -1.44 -8.70 0.72
CA PHE A 79 -1.24 -7.27 0.53
C PHE A 79 -2.49 -6.46 0.89
N VAL A 80 -3.65 -6.79 0.31
CA VAL A 80 -4.92 -6.08 0.55
C VAL A 80 -5.33 -6.16 2.02
N LYS A 81 -5.20 -7.34 2.64
CA LYS A 81 -5.49 -7.48 4.08
C LYS A 81 -4.58 -6.57 4.90
N LYS A 82 -3.28 -6.51 4.58
CA LYS A 82 -2.33 -5.69 5.32
C LYS A 82 -2.61 -4.20 5.16
N THR A 83 -2.97 -3.74 3.97
CA THR A 83 -3.31 -2.34 3.70
C THR A 83 -4.60 -1.93 4.42
N GLN A 84 -5.61 -2.79 4.45
CA GLN A 84 -6.85 -2.57 5.21
C GLN A 84 -6.62 -2.49 6.72
N GLU A 85 -5.83 -3.42 7.28
CA GLU A 85 -5.46 -3.38 8.71
C GLU A 85 -4.79 -2.05 9.07
N LYS A 86 -3.89 -1.56 8.22
CA LYS A 86 -3.15 -0.31 8.45
C LYS A 86 -3.97 0.95 8.17
N SER A 87 -4.91 0.92 7.21
CA SER A 87 -5.78 2.07 6.94
C SER A 87 -6.69 2.35 8.15
N GLN A 88 -7.25 1.31 8.77
CA GLN A 88 -8.12 1.42 9.95
C GLN A 88 -7.38 1.91 11.20
N LEU A 89 -6.10 1.57 11.34
CA LEU A 89 -5.26 2.12 12.42
C LEU A 89 -5.06 3.63 12.27
N THR A 90 -4.87 4.09 11.02
CA THR A 90 -4.76 5.52 10.72
C THR A 90 -6.07 6.26 11.03
N GLU A 91 -7.24 5.68 10.68
CA GLU A 91 -8.55 6.26 11.01
C GLU A 91 -8.79 6.40 12.52
N ARG A 92 -8.35 5.42 13.31
CA ARG A 92 -8.45 5.47 14.78
C ARG A 92 -7.52 6.47 15.47
N THR A 93 -6.55 7.03 14.74
CA THR A 93 -5.57 7.98 15.30
C THR A 93 -6.00 9.44 15.12
N LEU A 94 -7.12 9.69 14.44
CA LEU A 94 -7.81 10.97 14.53
C LEU A 94 -8.56 10.99 15.86
N LEU A 95 -7.93 11.62 16.87
CA LEU A 95 -8.51 11.88 18.20
C LEU A 95 -9.99 12.23 18.05
N THR A 96 -10.84 11.48 18.74
CA THR A 96 -12.24 11.85 18.80
C THR A 96 -12.36 13.15 19.60
N ASP A 97 -13.37 13.99 19.34
CA ASP A 97 -13.60 15.23 20.08
C ASP A 97 -13.67 15.02 21.61
N ASP A 98 -13.99 13.79 22.05
CA ASP A 98 -13.99 13.40 23.46
C ASP A 98 -12.57 13.16 24.02
N ASP A 99 -11.60 12.73 23.21
CA ASP A 99 -10.19 12.62 23.62
C ASP A 99 -9.55 14.02 23.80
N ILE A 100 -9.94 14.99 22.97
CA ILE A 100 -9.47 16.38 23.05
C ILE A 100 -10.00 17.08 24.32
N LYS A 101 -11.25 16.80 24.73
CA LYS A 101 -11.82 17.36 25.96
C LYS A 101 -11.10 16.90 27.22
N ASN A 102 -10.57 15.67 27.24
CA ASN A 102 -9.81 15.17 28.40
C ASN A 102 -8.45 15.85 28.57
N TYR A 103 -7.84 16.35 27.48
CA TYR A 103 -6.59 17.10 27.57
C TYR A 103 -6.78 18.50 28.18
N HIS A 104 -7.89 19.19 27.85
CA HIS A 104 -8.17 20.52 28.40
C HIS A 104 -8.60 20.51 29.88
N TYR A 105 -9.08 19.39 30.41
CA TYR A 105 -9.45 19.27 31.84
C TYR A 105 -8.25 19.10 32.78
N LEU A 106 -7.08 18.71 32.27
CA LEU A 106 -5.89 18.50 33.09
C LEU A 106 -5.04 19.77 33.29
N GLU A 107 -5.16 20.77 32.41
CA GLU A 107 -4.44 22.05 32.57
C GLU A 107 -5.13 23.04 33.52
N HIS A 108 -6.38 22.79 33.91
CA HIS A 108 -7.14 23.66 34.83
C HIS A 108 -7.18 23.19 36.29
N ASN A 109 -6.46 22.12 36.65
CA ASN A 109 -6.45 21.57 38.01
C ASN A 109 -5.11 21.69 38.74
N TYR A 110 -4.23 22.60 38.29
CA TYR A 110 -3.08 23.04 39.07
C TYR A 110 -3.31 24.50 39.50
N GLU A 111 -4.24 24.69 40.43
CA GLU A 111 -4.20 25.82 41.39
C GLU A 111 -3.32 25.45 42.59
#